data_AF-A0A9X9MER0-F1
#
_entry.id   AF-A0A9X9MER0-F1
#
_cell.length_a   1.000
_cell.length_b   1.000
_cell.length_c   1.000
_cell.angle_alpha   90.00
_cell.angle_beta   90.00
_cell.angle_gamma   90.00
#
_symmetry.space_group_name_H-M   'P 1'
#
loop_
_entity.id
_entity.type
_entity.pdbx_description
1 polymer ?
#
loop_
_entity_poly.entity_id
_entity_poly.type
_entity_poly.pdbx_seq_one_letter_code
_entity_poly.pdbx_strand_id
1 'polypeptide(L)'
;MLLLLINLGLHHIQTGTWRAVKFYQNRKSDRWKISLQESPFLLHRNPTRAQSSLAIQIQSEHMGLNLYSHRRKVPGVYSPSCPCSYQSQNPKHMIMSCPRWSNGRAEIWRQAKDRSYEAMINNLEDIKRIIRWILNHGWIEQFQMTKAVEMLLRERNRSCLS
;
A
#
# COMPACT_ATOMS: atom_id res chain seq x y z
N MET A 1 -17.05 21.22 -31.43
CA MET A 1 -16.46 22.57 -31.27
C MET A 1 -16.58 22.90 -29.78
N LEU A 2 -15.56 23.00 -28.94
CA LEU A 2 -14.13 23.18 -29.13
C LEU A 2 -13.42 22.59 -27.89
N LEU A 3 -12.28 21.92 -28.11
CA LEU A 3 -11.29 21.54 -27.09
C LEU A 3 -10.77 22.78 -26.34
N LEU A 4 -10.40 22.62 -25.06
CA LEU A 4 -9.28 23.38 -24.49
C LEU A 4 -8.52 22.53 -23.47
N LEU A 5 -7.25 22.30 -23.83
CA LEU A 5 -6.21 21.58 -23.13
C LEU A 5 -5.69 22.42 -21.96
N ILE A 6 -5.49 21.81 -20.79
CA ILE A 6 -4.57 22.34 -19.78
C ILE A 6 -3.49 21.29 -19.54
N ASN A 7 -2.34 21.56 -20.15
CA ASN A 7 -1.04 20.99 -19.83
C ASN A 7 -0.73 21.19 -18.34
N LEU A 8 -0.73 20.11 -17.56
CA LEU A 8 0.00 20.04 -16.29
C LEU A 8 0.97 18.88 -16.41
N GLY A 9 2.27 19.22 -16.36
CA GLY A 9 3.40 18.32 -16.54
C GLY A 9 3.27 17.03 -15.73
N LEU A 10 2.95 15.96 -16.43
CA LEU A 10 3.00 14.59 -15.97
C LEU A 10 4.47 14.18 -15.86
N HIS A 11 5.08 14.39 -14.69
CA HIS A 11 6.35 13.73 -14.37
C HIS A 11 6.10 12.22 -14.25
N HIS A 12 6.50 11.50 -15.29
CA HIS A 12 6.76 10.06 -15.34
C HIS A 12 5.71 9.18 -14.64
N ILE A 13 4.50 9.10 -15.22
CA ILE A 13 3.76 7.84 -15.16
C ILE A 13 4.55 6.88 -16.03
N GLN A 14 5.29 5.95 -15.44
CA GLN A 14 5.78 4.78 -16.17
C GLN A 14 4.55 4.11 -16.80
N THR A 15 4.34 4.31 -18.09
CA THR A 15 3.40 3.54 -18.91
C THR A 15 3.99 2.15 -19.15
N GLY A 16 4.30 1.45 -18.06
CA GLY A 16 4.42 0.00 -18.10
C GLY A 16 3.07 -0.53 -18.53
N THR A 17 3.05 -1.31 -19.60
CA THR A 17 1.84 -1.99 -20.07
C THR A 17 1.21 -2.74 -18.89
N TRP A 18 0.05 -2.27 -18.42
CA TRP A 18 -0.73 -2.96 -17.39
C TRP A 18 -1.20 -4.30 -17.97
N ARG A 19 -0.38 -5.36 -17.81
CA ARG A 19 -0.82 -6.73 -18.08
C ARG A 19 -1.39 -7.28 -16.78
N ALA A 20 -2.70 -7.07 -16.60
CA ALA A 20 -3.43 -7.52 -15.42
C ALA A 20 -3.26 -9.04 -15.17
N VAL A 21 -3.03 -9.82 -16.24
CA VAL A 21 -2.89 -11.28 -16.21
C VAL A 21 -2.21 -11.79 -17.48
N LYS A 22 -1.48 -12.91 -17.40
CA LYS A 22 -0.97 -13.62 -18.57
C LYS A 22 -1.96 -14.71 -18.97
N PHE A 23 -2.42 -14.71 -20.22
CA PHE A 23 -3.27 -15.78 -20.76
C PHE A 23 -2.39 -16.86 -21.40
N TYR A 24 -2.70 -18.12 -21.16
CA TYR A 24 -2.05 -19.24 -21.82
C TYR A 24 -3.08 -20.30 -22.24
N GLN A 25 -2.89 -20.89 -23.41
CA GLN A 25 -3.77 -21.91 -23.93
C GLN A 25 -3.38 -23.26 -23.35
N ASN A 26 -4.32 -23.92 -22.68
CA ASN A 26 -4.10 -25.28 -22.19
C ASN A 26 -4.21 -26.27 -23.36
N ARG A 27 -3.05 -26.78 -23.82
CA ARG A 27 -2.96 -27.70 -24.97
C ARG A 27 -3.78 -28.99 -24.84
N LYS A 28 -4.23 -29.37 -23.64
CA LYS A 28 -5.04 -30.58 -23.42
C LYS A 28 -6.55 -30.33 -23.41
N SER A 29 -7.00 -29.11 -23.11
CA SER A 29 -8.42 -28.81 -22.91
C SER A 29 -8.95 -27.72 -23.84
N ASP A 30 -8.09 -27.19 -24.71
CA ASP A 30 -8.32 -26.05 -25.61
C ASP A 30 -8.99 -24.82 -24.95
N ARG A 31 -8.78 -24.68 -23.63
CA ARG A 31 -9.27 -23.57 -22.83
C ARG A 31 -8.15 -22.60 -22.52
N TRP A 32 -8.44 -21.32 -22.67
CA TRP A 32 -7.60 -20.25 -22.16
C TRP A 32 -7.60 -20.28 -20.63
N LYS A 33 -6.41 -20.38 -20.04
CA LYS A 33 -6.19 -20.26 -18.61
C LYS A 33 -5.48 -18.95 -18.29
N ILE A 34 -5.81 -18.43 -17.12
CA ILE A 34 -5.23 -17.21 -16.57
C ILE A 34 -4.06 -17.60 -15.66
N SER A 35 -2.86 -17.08 -15.94
CA SER A 35 -1.73 -17.13 -15.01
C SER A 35 -1.68 -15.83 -14.22
N LEU A 36 -1.79 -15.99 -12.90
CA LEU A 36 -1.71 -14.91 -11.92
C LEU A 36 -0.27 -14.69 -11.44
N GLN A 37 0.71 -15.49 -11.90
CA GLN A 37 2.07 -15.59 -11.35
C GLN A 37 2.87 -14.28 -11.28
N GLU A 38 2.45 -13.25 -12.03
CA GLU A 38 3.06 -11.91 -12.05
C GLU A 38 2.01 -10.79 -11.89
N SER A 39 0.76 -11.14 -11.61
CA SER A 39 -0.33 -10.17 -11.50
C SER A 39 -0.33 -9.49 -10.13
N PRO A 40 -0.81 -8.23 -10.03
CA PRO A 40 -1.06 -7.56 -8.74
C PRO A 40 -1.96 -8.39 -7.81
N PHE A 41 -2.76 -9.31 -8.35
CA PHE A 41 -3.55 -10.25 -7.56
C PHE A 41 -2.70 -11.09 -6.60
N LEU A 42 -1.44 -11.42 -6.90
CA LEU A 42 -0.59 -12.14 -5.93
C LEU A 42 -0.27 -11.30 -4.70
N LEU A 43 -0.09 -9.98 -4.86
CA LEU A 43 0.01 -9.07 -3.72
C LEU A 43 -1.26 -9.15 -2.85
N HIS A 44 -2.39 -9.44 -3.48
CA HIS A 44 -3.72 -9.55 -2.90
C HIS A 44 -4.23 -10.99 -2.67
N ARG A 45 -3.36 -12.02 -2.67
CA ARG A 45 -3.77 -13.39 -2.36
C ARG A 45 -3.72 -13.62 -0.84
N ASN A 46 -4.89 -13.65 -0.21
CA ASN A 46 -5.15 -13.78 1.25
C ASN A 46 -4.86 -12.61 2.22
N PRO A 47 -4.64 -11.34 1.82
CA PRO A 47 -4.70 -10.21 2.75
C PRO A 47 -6.13 -9.80 3.06
N THR A 48 -6.32 -9.19 4.23
CA THR A 48 -7.60 -8.58 4.58
C THR A 48 -7.87 -7.34 3.71
N ARG A 49 -9.13 -6.89 3.65
CA ARG A 49 -9.49 -5.68 2.90
C ARG A 49 -8.65 -4.47 3.31
N ALA A 50 -8.36 -4.34 4.60
CA ALA A 50 -7.54 -3.26 5.13
C ALA A 50 -6.08 -3.35 4.67
N GLN A 51 -5.50 -4.55 4.69
CA GLN A 51 -4.14 -4.77 4.19
C GLN A 51 -3.99 -4.44 2.70
N SER A 52 -4.96 -4.88 1.87
CA SER A 52 -4.97 -4.53 0.44
C SER A 52 -5.11 -3.03 0.21
N SER A 53 -6.00 -2.36 0.94
CA SER A 53 -6.17 -0.91 0.85
C SER A 53 -4.89 -0.18 1.25
N LEU A 54 -4.24 -0.62 2.34
CA LEU A 54 -3.03 0.00 2.83
C LEU A 54 -1.85 -0.19 1.85
N ALA A 55 -1.72 -1.38 1.25
CA ALA A 55 -0.73 -1.63 0.20
C ALA A 55 -0.85 -0.62 -0.95
N ILE A 56 -2.07 -0.46 -1.47
CA ILE A 56 -2.36 0.48 -2.58
C ILE A 56 -2.05 1.91 -2.15
N GLN A 57 -2.51 2.34 -0.97
CA GLN A 57 -2.29 3.71 -0.48
C GLN A 57 -0.80 4.03 -0.25
N ILE A 58 0.00 3.05 0.21
CA ILE A 58 1.46 3.20 0.33
C ILE A 58 2.08 3.36 -1.05
N GLN A 59 1.77 2.43 -1.97
CA GLN A 59 2.35 2.41 -3.31
C GLN A 59 2.00 3.66 -4.13
N SER A 60 0.76 4.14 -4.03
CA SER A 60 0.32 5.34 -4.75
C SER A 60 0.62 6.64 -3.99
N GLU A 61 1.14 6.55 -2.76
CA GLU A 61 1.30 7.67 -1.83
C GLU A 61 0.01 8.49 -1.61
N HIS A 62 -1.15 7.86 -1.79
CA HIS A 62 -2.47 8.47 -1.61
C HIS A 62 -3.06 8.07 -0.27
N MET A 63 -2.41 8.52 0.78
CA MET A 63 -2.72 8.19 2.17
C MET A 63 -3.01 9.48 2.93
N GLY A 64 -3.78 9.41 4.02
CA GLY A 64 -4.09 10.54 4.90
C GLY A 64 -2.90 11.10 5.70
N LEU A 65 -1.72 11.23 5.10
CA LEU A 65 -0.55 11.89 5.66
C LEU A 65 -0.50 13.36 5.22
N ASN A 66 0.20 14.21 5.98
CA ASN A 66 0.17 15.65 5.77
C ASN A 66 0.56 16.07 4.35
N LEU A 67 1.55 15.42 3.70
CA LEU A 67 1.93 15.79 2.33
C LEU A 67 0.75 15.66 1.36
N TYR A 68 0.05 14.52 1.40
CA TYR A 68 -1.08 14.26 0.52
C TYR A 68 -2.27 15.16 0.87
N SER A 69 -2.61 15.25 2.16
CA SER A 69 -3.73 16.05 2.64
C SER A 69 -3.54 17.55 2.34
N HIS A 70 -2.34 18.08 2.54
CA HIS A 70 -1.98 19.45 2.17
C HIS A 70 -2.11 19.69 0.66
N ARG A 71 -1.59 18.76 -0.16
CA ARG A 71 -1.72 18.83 -1.63
C ARG A 71 -3.18 18.82 -2.09
N ARG A 72 -4.06 18.11 -1.38
CA ARG A 72 -5.51 18.07 -1.62
C ARG A 72 -6.28 19.22 -0.97
N LYS A 73 -5.60 20.12 -0.25
CA LYS A 73 -6.20 21.25 0.47
C LYS A 73 -7.28 20.81 1.47
N VAL A 74 -7.03 19.69 2.17
CA VAL A 74 -7.92 19.22 3.25
C VAL A 74 -7.99 20.28 4.35
N PRO A 75 -9.19 20.74 4.76
CA PRO A 75 -9.33 21.72 5.85
C PRO A 75 -8.62 21.26 7.12
N GLY A 76 -7.92 22.19 7.79
CA GLY A 76 -7.14 21.90 9.00
C GLY A 76 -5.72 21.38 8.76
N VAL A 77 -5.32 21.11 7.51
CA VAL A 77 -3.94 20.71 7.17
C VAL A 77 -3.24 21.84 6.42
N TYR A 78 -2.51 22.68 7.15
CA TYR A 78 -1.85 23.88 6.63
C TYR A 78 -0.40 23.67 6.19
N SER A 79 0.21 22.53 6.53
CA SER A 79 1.60 22.22 6.17
C SER A 79 1.74 20.75 5.77
N PRO A 80 2.58 20.43 4.77
CA PRO A 80 2.90 19.05 4.41
C PRO A 80 3.85 18.37 5.40
N SER A 81 4.41 19.12 6.34
CA SER A 81 5.49 18.65 7.22
C SER A 81 5.02 17.63 8.25
N CYS A 82 5.92 16.71 8.58
CA CYS A 82 5.69 15.74 9.63
C CYS A 82 5.86 16.41 11.01
N PRO A 83 5.12 15.99 12.04
CA PRO A 83 5.35 16.42 13.42
C PRO A 83 6.75 16.09 14.00
N CYS A 84 7.64 15.43 13.25
CA CYS A 84 9.05 15.27 13.57
C CYS A 84 9.95 16.34 12.92
N SER A 85 9.36 17.39 12.35
CA SER A 85 10.01 18.49 11.62
C SER A 85 10.55 18.14 10.23
N TYR A 86 10.34 16.91 9.75
CA TYR A 86 10.66 16.57 8.36
C TYR A 86 9.69 17.28 7.40
N GLN A 87 10.20 17.81 6.29
CA GLN A 87 9.47 18.76 5.44
C GLN A 87 8.24 18.15 4.77
N SER A 88 8.25 16.82 4.52
CA SER A 88 7.22 16.12 3.76
C SER A 88 6.82 14.80 4.45
N GLN A 89 5.67 14.79 5.13
CA GLN A 89 5.12 13.56 5.69
C GLN A 89 4.50 12.70 4.59
N ASN A 90 5.27 11.75 4.07
CA ASN A 90 4.83 10.76 3.08
C ASN A 90 5.19 9.34 3.53
N PRO A 91 4.67 8.28 2.88
CA PRO A 91 4.93 6.90 3.31
C PRO A 91 6.42 6.57 3.34
N LYS A 92 7.20 7.05 2.35
CA LYS A 92 8.67 6.86 2.32
C LYS A 92 9.33 7.40 3.59
N HIS A 93 9.06 8.64 3.98
CA HIS A 93 9.59 9.21 5.21
C HIS A 93 9.14 8.39 6.44
N MET A 94 7.86 8.07 6.53
CA MET A 94 7.28 7.37 7.67
C MET A 94 7.90 5.98 7.87
N ILE A 95 8.08 5.23 6.77
CA ILE A 95 8.61 3.87 6.77
C ILE A 95 10.13 3.88 6.96
N MET A 96 10.84 4.81 6.31
CA MET A 96 12.30 4.76 6.23
C MET A 96 12.99 5.53 7.35
N SER A 97 12.52 6.73 7.72
CA SER A 97 13.33 7.65 8.51
C SER A 97 12.63 8.35 9.68
N CYS A 98 11.30 8.37 9.76
CA CYS A 98 10.59 9.17 10.77
C CYS A 98 10.91 8.76 12.22
N PRO A 99 11.58 9.59 13.04
CA PRO A 99 12.03 9.16 14.37
C PRO A 99 10.86 8.83 15.32
N ARG A 100 9.68 9.44 15.12
CA ARG A 100 8.47 9.17 15.90
C ARG A 100 7.94 7.74 15.71
N TRP A 101 8.24 7.13 14.58
CA TRP A 101 7.80 5.77 14.22
C TRP A 101 9.00 4.85 14.03
N SER A 102 9.99 4.95 14.92
CA SER A 102 11.22 4.16 14.87
C SER A 102 11.05 2.76 15.47
N ASN A 103 10.16 2.61 16.47
CA ASN A 103 9.90 1.33 17.12
C ASN A 103 9.48 0.26 16.10
N GLY A 104 10.13 -0.90 16.13
CA GLY A 104 9.88 -2.02 15.22
C GLY A 104 10.47 -1.90 13.81
N ARG A 105 10.99 -0.72 13.40
CA ARG A 105 11.52 -0.54 12.02
C ARG A 105 12.73 -1.43 11.74
N ALA A 106 13.65 -1.55 12.71
CA ALA A 106 14.87 -2.34 12.55
C ALA A 106 14.57 -3.79 12.14
N GLU A 107 13.49 -4.37 12.67
CA GLU A 107 13.07 -5.72 12.33
C GLU A 107 12.58 -5.85 10.88
N ILE A 108 11.88 -4.83 10.37
CA ILE A 108 11.46 -4.77 8.98
C ILE A 108 12.68 -4.73 8.06
N TRP A 109 13.68 -3.91 8.39
CA TRP A 109 14.91 -3.76 7.60
C TRP A 109 15.82 -4.98 7.64
N ARG A 110 15.83 -5.69 8.78
CA ARG A 110 16.61 -6.93 8.95
C ARG A 110 16.13 -8.04 8.02
N GLN A 111 14.81 -8.10 7.79
CA GLN A 111 14.21 -9.13 6.96
C GLN A 111 14.01 -8.74 5.48
N ALA A 112 14.23 -7.47 5.14
CA ALA A 112 14.12 -6.97 3.78
C ALA A 112 15.26 -7.51 2.91
N LYS A 113 14.94 -7.99 1.70
CA LYS A 113 15.95 -8.45 0.73
C LYS A 113 16.75 -7.28 0.16
N ASP A 114 16.05 -6.18 -0.11
CA ASP A 114 16.57 -4.91 -0.58
C ASP A 114 15.95 -3.82 0.30
N ARG A 115 16.78 -2.91 0.81
CA ARG A 115 16.37 -1.89 1.78
C ARG A 115 16.02 -0.55 1.12
N SER A 116 15.98 -0.47 -0.21
CA SER A 116 15.37 0.66 -0.90
C SER A 116 13.86 0.66 -0.67
N TYR A 117 13.28 1.85 -0.53
CA TYR A 117 11.85 2.02 -0.31
C TYR A 117 11.06 1.35 -1.44
N GLU A 118 11.48 1.61 -2.68
CA GLU A 118 10.85 1.15 -3.91
C GLU A 118 10.87 -0.39 -4.01
N ALA A 119 11.96 -1.05 -3.64
CA ALA A 119 12.01 -2.52 -3.64
C ALA A 119 11.09 -3.11 -2.57
N MET A 120 11.09 -2.55 -1.36
CA MET A 120 10.29 -3.04 -0.24
C MET A 120 8.78 -2.94 -0.49
N ILE A 121 8.31 -1.84 -1.10
CA ILE A 121 6.86 -1.67 -1.36
C ILE A 121 6.34 -2.50 -2.54
N ASN A 122 7.23 -2.92 -3.45
CA ASN A 122 6.90 -3.76 -4.59
C ASN A 122 7.11 -5.26 -4.33
N ASN A 123 7.78 -5.61 -3.23
CA ASN A 123 7.92 -6.99 -2.79
C ASN A 123 6.76 -7.39 -1.85
N LEU A 124 6.10 -8.51 -2.15
CA LEU A 124 4.94 -8.98 -1.39
C LEU A 124 5.21 -9.23 0.10
N GLU A 125 6.35 -9.84 0.43
CA GLU A 125 6.65 -10.19 1.81
C GLU A 125 7.07 -8.95 2.61
N ASP A 126 7.81 -8.04 2.00
CA ASP A 126 8.22 -6.78 2.62
C ASP A 126 7.02 -5.85 2.85
N ILE A 127 6.15 -5.66 1.85
CA ILE A 127 4.96 -4.82 2.02
C ILE A 127 4.00 -5.42 3.06
N LYS A 128 3.84 -6.75 3.13
CA LYS A 128 3.06 -7.39 4.20
C LYS A 128 3.64 -7.13 5.59
N ARG A 129 4.95 -7.13 5.72
CA ARG A 129 5.64 -6.82 6.98
C ARG A 129 5.44 -5.35 7.38
N ILE A 130 5.63 -4.44 6.43
CA ILE A 130 5.37 -3.00 6.61
C ILE A 130 3.93 -2.76 7.06
N ILE A 131 2.95 -3.35 6.38
CA ILE A 131 1.53 -3.22 6.70
C ILE A 131 1.24 -3.71 8.12
N ARG A 132 1.73 -4.90 8.49
CA ARG A 132 1.57 -5.43 9.86
C ARG A 132 2.19 -4.50 10.90
N TRP A 133 3.35 -3.94 10.59
CA TRP A 133 4.04 -2.98 11.45
C TRP A 133 3.22 -1.70 11.65
N ILE A 134 2.68 -1.12 10.57
CA ILE A 134 1.78 0.05 10.61
C ILE A 134 0.53 -0.24 11.46
N LEU A 135 -0.15 -1.35 11.20
CA LEU A 135 -1.39 -1.69 11.90
C LEU A 135 -1.15 -1.93 13.40
N ASN A 136 -0.01 -2.51 13.77
CA ASN A 136 0.33 -2.76 15.17
C ASN A 136 0.69 -1.48 15.95
N HIS A 137 1.27 -0.49 15.28
CA HIS A 137 1.72 0.76 15.92
C HIS A 137 0.77 1.94 15.70
N GLY A 138 -0.27 1.77 14.87
CA GLY A 138 -1.39 2.71 14.76
C GLY A 138 -1.06 4.06 14.13
N TRP A 139 -0.13 4.14 13.17
CA TRP A 139 0.33 5.43 12.61
C TRP A 139 -0.76 6.21 11.87
N ILE A 140 -1.81 5.52 11.43
CA ILE A 140 -2.88 6.07 10.62
C ILE A 140 -4.19 5.79 11.36
N GLU A 141 -4.83 6.86 11.80
CA GLU A 141 -6.08 6.83 12.56
C GLU A 141 -7.16 5.99 11.85
N GLN A 142 -7.30 6.16 10.53
CA GLN A 142 -8.25 5.42 9.69
C GLN A 142 -8.19 3.88 9.86
N PHE A 143 -7.04 3.33 10.24
CA PHE A 143 -6.84 1.89 10.36
C PHE A 143 -6.77 1.38 11.81
N GLN A 144 -6.94 2.23 12.82
CA GLN A 144 -6.81 1.82 14.23
C GLN A 144 -7.76 0.67 14.61
N MET A 145 -8.99 0.68 14.10
CA MET A 145 -10.00 -0.36 14.38
C MET A 145 -9.83 -1.64 13.55
N THR A 146 -8.89 -1.67 12.59
CA THR A 146 -8.69 -2.81 11.70
C THR A 146 -8.45 -4.11 12.47
N LYS A 147 -7.60 -4.07 13.49
CA LYS A 147 -7.25 -5.27 14.28
C LYS A 147 -8.47 -5.87 14.97
N ALA A 148 -9.29 -5.03 15.60
CA ALA A 148 -10.51 -5.46 16.29
C ALA A 148 -11.52 -6.07 15.30
N VAL A 149 -11.75 -5.41 14.16
CA VAL A 149 -12.65 -5.91 13.11
C VAL A 149 -12.16 -7.25 12.55
N GLU A 150 -10.85 -7.40 12.30
CA GLU A 150 -10.27 -8.65 11.82
C GLU A 150 -10.40 -9.79 12.84
N MET A 151 -10.26 -9.51 14.14
CA MET A 151 -10.47 -10.49 15.21
C MET A 151 -11.92 -10.98 15.22
N LEU A 152 -12.89 -10.05 15.20
CA LEU A 152 -14.32 -10.37 15.16
C LEU A 152 -14.70 -11.18 13.92
N LEU A 153 -14.15 -10.84 12.75
CA LEU A 153 -14.38 -11.60 11.52
C LEU A 153 -13.83 -13.03 11.62
N ARG A 154 -12.68 -13.23 12.26
CA ARG A 154 -12.11 -14.58 12.48
C ARG A 154 -12.93 -15.40 13.47
N GLU A 155 -13.46 -14.79 14.52
CA GLU A 155 -14.36 -15.44 15.48
C GLU A 155 -15.66 -15.86 14.81
N ARG A 156 -16.31 -14.94 14.10
CA ARG A 156 -17.52 -15.23 13.32
C ARG A 156 -17.30 -16.35 12.31
N ASN A 157 -16.20 -16.33 11.57
CA ASN A 157 -15.92 -17.37 10.59
C ASN A 157 -15.65 -18.73 11.24
N ARG A 158 -15.14 -18.78 12.48
CA ARG A 158 -14.99 -20.02 13.24
C ARG A 158 -16.33 -20.57 13.72
N SER A 159 -17.24 -19.72 14.20
CA SER A 159 -18.58 -20.12 14.63
C SER A 159 -19.50 -20.58 13.49
N CYS A 160 -19.21 -20.22 12.23
CA CYS A 160 -19.97 -20.69 11.07
C CYS A 160 -19.45 -22.01 10.47
N LEU A 161 -18.31 -22.52 10.95
CA LEU A 161 -17.70 -23.78 10.51
C LEU A 161 -17.87 -24.92 11.52
N SER A 162 -18.47 -24.63 12.68
CA SER A 162 -18.94 -25.57 13.70
C SER A 162 -20.43 -25.81 13.57
#